data_AF-A0A4Q2UIR6-F1
#
_entry.id   AF-A0A4Q2UIR6-F1
#
_cell.length_a   1.000
_cell.length_b   1.000
_cell.length_c   1.000
_cell.angle_alpha   90.00
_cell.angle_beta   90.00
_cell.angle_gamma   90.00
#
_symmetry.space_group_name_H-M   'P 1'
#
loop_
_entity.id
_entity.type
_entity.pdbx_description
1 polymer ?
#
loop_
_entity_poly.entity_id
_entity_poly.type
_entity_poly.pdbx_seq_one_letter_code
_entity_poly.pdbx_strand_id
1 'polypeptide(L)'
;MKTSAEQLISNLQEIIALKQINLIRIYHVDSSAAAGSVALHQQSAIWSFGSEFIKLEQTVYPVQQVLAFYNTDNVLSLYVHSFVPRSYGRLIT
;
A
#
# COMPACT_ATOMS: atom_id res chain seq x y z
N MET A 1 -1.33 23.10 5.13
CA MET A 1 -2.43 22.12 4.88
C MET A 1 -1.76 20.80 4.59
N LYS A 2 -2.16 19.71 5.25
CA LYS A 2 -1.68 18.37 4.87
C LYS A 2 -2.37 17.94 3.58
N THR A 3 -1.64 17.33 2.65
CA THR A 3 -2.27 16.68 1.48
C THR A 3 -3.07 15.46 1.95
N SER A 4 -4.00 14.97 1.11
CA SER A 4 -4.75 13.74 1.42
C SER A 4 -3.82 12.54 1.63
N ALA A 5 -2.70 12.49 0.90
CA ALA A 5 -1.65 11.48 1.06
C ALA A 5 -0.97 11.56 2.44
N GLU A 6 -0.52 12.75 2.84
CA GLU A 6 0.12 12.97 4.15
C GLU A 6 -0.82 12.63 5.32
N GLN A 7 -2.11 12.97 5.19
CA GLN A 7 -3.11 12.61 6.20
C GLN A 7 -3.30 11.10 6.29
N LEU A 8 -3.37 10.40 5.16
CA LEU A 8 -3.49 8.94 5.14
C LEU A 8 -2.26 8.28 5.78
N ILE A 9 -1.05 8.72 5.43
CA ILE A 9 0.18 8.22 6.05
C ILE A 9 0.15 8.44 7.57
N SER A 10 -0.21 9.65 8.01
CA SER A 10 -0.35 9.97 9.44
C SER A 10 -1.32 9.02 10.15
N ASN A 11 -2.48 8.73 9.54
CA ASN A 11 -3.47 7.81 10.11
C ASN A 11 -2.94 6.37 10.17
N LEU A 12 -2.23 5.90 9.14
CA LEU A 12 -1.65 4.56 9.12
C LEU A 12 -0.57 4.41 10.20
N GLN A 13 0.30 5.42 10.36
CA GLN A 13 1.32 5.43 11.40
C GLN A 13 0.70 5.42 12.80
N GLU A 14 -0.38 6.17 13.01
CA GLU A 14 -1.13 6.16 14.27
C GLU A 14 -1.72 4.79 14.58
N ILE A 15 -2.39 4.15 13.61
CA ILE A 15 -2.94 2.79 13.76
C ILE A 15 -1.83 1.80 14.10
N ILE A 16 -0.69 1.90 13.42
CA ILE A 16 0.45 1.02 13.66
C ILE A 16 0.96 1.12 15.10
N ALA A 17 1.11 2.33 15.61
CA ALA A 17 1.53 2.56 16.98
C ALA A 17 0.48 2.05 17.98
N LEU A 18 -0.80 2.41 17.78
CA LEU A 18 -1.89 2.07 18.69
C LEU A 18 -2.21 0.58 18.73
N LYS A 19 -2.14 -0.11 17.58
CA LYS A 19 -2.47 -1.53 17.43
C LYS A 19 -1.25 -2.44 17.48
N GLN A 20 -0.06 -1.89 17.73
CA GLN A 20 1.20 -2.64 17.80
C GLN A 20 1.42 -3.52 16.56
N ILE A 21 1.15 -2.94 15.38
CA ILE A 21 1.26 -3.66 14.11
C ILE A 21 2.71 -4.09 13.90
N ASN A 22 2.92 -5.37 13.64
CA ASN A 22 4.22 -5.96 13.36
C ASN A 22 4.29 -6.62 11.97
N LEU A 23 3.19 -6.61 11.22
CA LEU A 23 3.10 -7.16 9.87
C LEU A 23 2.19 -6.28 9.00
N ILE A 24 2.69 -5.86 7.83
CA ILE A 24 1.88 -5.21 6.80
C ILE A 24 1.70 -6.18 5.63
N ARG A 25 0.46 -6.28 5.12
CA ARG A 25 0.08 -7.03 3.93
C ARG A 25 -0.43 -6.07 2.87
N ILE A 26 0.08 -6.21 1.65
CA ILE A 26 -0.40 -5.50 0.47
C ILE A 26 -1.18 -6.47 -0.40
N TYR A 27 -2.44 -6.15 -0.63
CA TYR A 27 -3.32 -6.84 -1.55
C TYR A 27 -3.46 -6.02 -2.82
N HIS A 28 -3.21 -6.62 -3.97
CA HIS A 28 -3.48 -5.99 -5.26
C HIS A 28 -4.92 -6.27 -5.68
N VAL A 29 -5.60 -5.19 -6.06
CA VAL A 29 -6.90 -5.23 -6.72
C VAL A 29 -6.64 -5.04 -8.22
N ASP A 30 -6.58 -6.14 -8.96
CA ASP A 30 -6.36 -6.10 -10.40
C ASP A 30 -7.66 -5.72 -11.12
N SER A 31 -7.57 -4.76 -12.04
CA SER A 31 -8.72 -4.36 -12.87
C SER A 31 -9.02 -5.36 -14.00
N SER A 32 -8.11 -6.31 -14.30
CA SER A 32 -8.16 -7.18 -15.48
C SER A 32 -8.54 -8.63 -15.20
N ALA A 33 -8.34 -9.13 -13.98
CA ALA A 33 -8.84 -10.44 -13.58
C ALA A 33 -10.36 -10.35 -13.33
N ALA A 34 -11.05 -11.50 -13.35
CA ALA A 34 -12.51 -11.57 -13.21
C ALA A 34 -12.97 -10.59 -12.10
N ALA A 35 -13.80 -9.62 -12.48
CA ALA A 35 -14.08 -8.42 -11.71
C ALA A 35 -14.16 -8.68 -10.19
N GLY A 36 -13.22 -8.11 -9.43
CA GLY A 36 -13.20 -8.22 -7.97
C GLY A 36 -12.21 -9.23 -7.38
N SER A 37 -11.32 -9.85 -8.15
CA SER A 37 -10.26 -10.67 -7.58
C SER A 37 -9.24 -9.81 -6.81
N VAL A 38 -9.06 -10.13 -5.53
CA VAL A 38 -8.04 -9.53 -4.67
C VAL A 38 -7.00 -10.59 -4.34
N ALA A 39 -5.73 -10.32 -4.64
CA ALA A 39 -4.62 -11.24 -4.36
C ALA A 39 -3.63 -10.61 -3.39
N LEU A 40 -3.13 -11.40 -2.43
CA LEU A 40 -2.00 -10.99 -1.59
C LEU A 40 -0.76 -10.87 -2.48
N HIS A 41 -0.25 -9.66 -2.63
CA HIS A 41 0.90 -9.37 -3.48
C HIS A 41 2.21 -9.41 -2.68
N GLN A 42 2.23 -8.78 -1.51
CA GLN A 42 3.40 -8.78 -0.64
C GLN A 42 3.00 -8.72 0.84
N GLN A 43 3.83 -9.25 1.72
CA GLN A 43 3.74 -9.02 3.16
C GLN A 43 5.13 -8.84 3.76
N SER A 44 5.25 -7.99 4.77
CA SER A 44 6.53 -7.76 5.44
C SER A 44 6.37 -7.22 6.86
N ALA A 45 7.24 -7.67 7.75
CA ALA A 45 7.42 -7.11 9.09
C ALA A 45 8.37 -5.90 9.12
N ILE A 46 9.12 -5.68 8.04
CA ILE A 46 10.06 -4.57 7.88
C ILE A 46 9.43 -3.56 6.92
N TRP A 47 8.98 -2.44 7.47
CA TRP A 47 8.29 -1.38 6.73
C TRP A 47 8.76 0.01 7.13
N SER A 48 8.59 0.98 6.24
CA SER A 48 8.78 2.41 6.54
C SER A 48 7.82 3.28 5.73
N PHE A 49 7.53 4.48 6.24
CA PHE A 49 6.65 5.44 5.59
C PHE A 49 7.45 6.65 5.10
N GLY A 50 7.25 7.01 3.83
CA GLY A 50 7.62 8.31 3.28
C GLY A 50 6.44 9.29 3.35
N SER A 51 6.61 10.48 2.76
CA SER A 51 5.53 11.49 2.70
C SER A 51 4.33 11.02 1.87
N GLU A 52 4.57 10.20 0.84
CA GLU A 52 3.54 9.77 -0.12
C GLU A 52 3.65 8.28 -0.51
N PHE A 53 4.46 7.51 0.21
CA PHE A 53 4.68 6.11 -0.11
C PHE A 53 4.87 5.25 1.14
N ILE A 54 4.64 3.96 0.97
CA ILE A 54 4.86 2.92 1.97
C ILE A 54 5.92 1.98 1.38
N LYS A 55 7.01 1.75 2.10
CA LYS A 55 8.06 0.83 1.70
C LYS A 55 7.96 -0.43 2.53
N LEU A 56 7.87 -1.58 1.87
CA LEU A 56 7.95 -2.91 2.49
C LEU A 56 9.22 -3.58 1.99
N GLU A 57 10.15 -3.86 2.89
CA GLU A 57 11.50 -4.35 2.56
C GLU A 57 12.19 -3.45 1.52
N GLN A 58 12.23 -3.89 0.25
CA GLN A 58 12.82 -3.17 -0.88
C GLN A 58 11.78 -2.60 -1.85
N THR A 59 10.50 -2.96 -1.70
CA THR A 59 9.42 -2.54 -2.60
C THR A 59 8.74 -1.27 -2.11
N VAL A 60 8.46 -0.35 -3.02
CA VAL A 60 7.79 0.92 -2.72
C VAL A 60 6.39 0.94 -3.32
N TYR A 61 5.40 1.29 -2.48
CA TYR A 61 3.99 1.40 -2.83
C TYR A 61 3.53 2.86 -2.72
N PRO A 62 3.11 3.50 -3.81
CA PRO A 62 2.54 4.84 -3.76
C PRO A 62 1.24 4.85 -2.94
N VAL A 63 1.12 5.78 -1.98
CA VAL A 63 -0.06 5.81 -1.09
C VAL A 63 -1.33 6.20 -1.85
N GLN A 64 -1.18 6.91 -2.97
CA GLN A 64 -2.28 7.29 -3.87
C GLN A 64 -3.01 6.08 -4.46
N GLN A 65 -2.39 4.89 -4.43
CA GLN A 65 -2.98 3.64 -4.91
C GLN A 65 -3.74 2.90 -3.81
N VAL A 66 -3.63 3.31 -2.53
CA VAL A 66 -4.34 2.68 -1.41
C VAL A 66 -5.83 3.02 -1.51
N LEU A 67 -6.64 2.00 -1.76
CA LEU A 67 -8.10 2.11 -1.85
C LEU A 67 -8.76 1.97 -0.47
N ALA A 68 -8.25 1.05 0.33
CA ALA A 68 -8.76 0.76 1.66
C ALA A 68 -7.66 0.16 2.53
N PHE A 69 -7.86 0.24 3.85
CA PHE A 69 -7.03 -0.45 4.82
C PHE A 69 -7.89 -1.01 5.95
N TYR A 70 -7.43 -2.13 6.50
CA TYR A 70 -8.05 -2.79 7.64
C TYR A 70 -6.95 -3.31 8.54
N ASN A 71 -7.19 -3.33 9.85
CA ASN A 71 -6.31 -4.00 10.78
C ASN A 71 -7.05 -5.13 11.49
N THR A 72 -6.35 -6.22 11.75
CA THR A 72 -6.83 -7.33 12.58
C THR A 72 -5.64 -7.81 13.38
N ASP A 73 -5.81 -7.86 14.71
CA ASP A 73 -4.72 -8.09 15.65
C ASP A 73 -3.55 -7.13 15.37
N ASN A 74 -2.35 -7.70 15.17
CA ASN A 74 -1.11 -6.97 14.90
C ASN A 74 -0.79 -6.90 13.39
N VAL A 75 -1.79 -7.15 12.53
CA VAL A 75 -1.64 -7.15 11.06
C VAL A 75 -2.41 -6.00 10.45
N LEU A 76 -1.73 -5.20 9.63
CA LEU A 76 -2.33 -4.15 8.80
C LEU A 76 -2.42 -4.64 7.35
N SER A 77 -3.63 -4.69 6.81
CA SER A 77 -3.91 -5.07 5.43
C SER A 77 -4.25 -3.83 4.61
N LEU A 78 -3.48 -3.58 3.56
CA LEU A 78 -3.67 -2.48 2.63
C LEU A 78 -4.12 -3.04 1.29
N TYR A 79 -5.20 -2.48 0.75
CA TYR A 79 -5.73 -2.84 -0.55
C TYR A 79 -5.30 -1.75 -1.51
N VAL A 80 -4.44 -2.10 -2.45
CA VAL A 80 -3.89 -1.16 -3.42
C VAL A 80 -4.38 -1.50 -4.83
N HIS A 81 -4.69 -0.47 -5.60
CA HIS A 81 -4.98 -0.61 -7.01
C HIS A 81 -3.68 -0.88 -7.78
N SER A 82 -3.70 -1.84 -8.70
CA SER A 82 -2.57 -2.12 -9.60
C SER A 82 -2.45 -1.01 -10.68
N PHE A 83 -2.26 0.25 -10.31
CA PHE A 83 -1.96 1.27 -11.31
C PHE A 83 -0.49 1.15 -11.70
N VAL A 84 -0.20 0.29 -12.67
CA VAL A 84 1.04 0.41 -13.44
C VAL A 84 0.90 1.68 -14.28
N PRO A 85 1.72 2.71 -14.10
CA PRO A 85 1.72 3.85 -15.01
C PRO A 85 1.93 3.30 -16.43
N ARG A 86 1.00 3.59 -17.36
CA ARG A 86 1.07 3.16 -18.77
C ARG A 86 2.28 3.73 -19.54
N SER A 87 3.32 4.21 -18.88
CA SER A 87 4.44 4.91 -19.50
C SER A 87 5.77 4.64 -18.80
N TYR A 88 6.18 3.37 -18.77
CA TYR A 88 7.60 2.98 -18.92
C TYR A 88 7.78 1.92 -20.03
N GLY A 89 6.74 1.71 -20.85
CA GLY A 89 6.78 0.91 -22.06
C GLY A 89 7.22 1.72 -23.27
N ARG A 90 8.37 2.41 -23.18
CA ARG A 90 9.12 2.84 -24.37
C ARG A 90 10.58 3.08 -23.98
N LEU A 91 11.28 1.98 -23.70
CA LEU A 91 12.69 1.89 -24.11
C LEU A 91 12.68 2.06 -25.64
N ILE A 92 12.88 3.30 -26.09
CA ILE A 92 13.29 3.56 -27.46
C ILE A 92 14.76 3.15 -27.49
N THR A 93 15.00 2.06 -28.23
CA THR A 93 16.27 1.62 -28.82
C THR A 93 17.17 2.75 -29.26
#